data_AF-A0A952AHW6-F1
#
_entry.id   AF-A0A952AHW6-F1
#
_cell.length_a   1.000
_cell.length_b   1.000
_cell.length_c   1.000
_cell.angle_alpha   90.00
_cell.angle_beta   90.00
_cell.angle_gamma   90.00
#
_symmetry.space_group_name_H-M   'P 1'
#
loop_
_entity.id
_entity.type
_entity.pdbx_description
1 polymer ?
#
loop_
_entity_poly.entity_id
_entity_poly.type
_entity_poly.pdbx_seq_one_letter_code
_entity_poly.pdbx_strand_id
1 'polypeptide(L)'
;MSDVNFQGTQEEWEALVLKNKIKTIAMACHEANRVWCMSNGDYSQKHWEEAEQSQQDSVIKGVEYRLSNPNSSYSALHNAWMQYKINNGWIYGVIKDVEKKTHPCIAPFEQLPIHQKKKDVLFCAIVDALK
;
A
#
# COMPACT_ATOMS: atom_id res chain seq x y z
N MET A 1 -29.54 -5.92 -6.05
CA MET A 1 -28.87 -5.11 -5.02
C MET A 1 -29.75 -5.21 -3.80
N SER A 2 -29.33 -5.93 -2.77
CA SER A 2 -30.09 -6.00 -1.51
C SER A 2 -29.98 -4.64 -0.83
N ASP A 3 -31.11 -4.03 -0.48
CA ASP A 3 -31.16 -2.79 0.29
C ASP A 3 -30.45 -3.02 1.63
N VAL A 4 -29.22 -2.50 1.74
CA VAL A 4 -28.46 -2.52 2.99
C VAL A 4 -29.16 -1.55 3.92
N ASN A 5 -29.90 -2.07 4.91
CA ASN A 5 -30.57 -1.26 5.92
C ASN A 5 -29.54 -0.74 6.94
N PHE A 6 -28.83 0.33 6.56
CA PHE A 6 -27.85 0.99 7.43
C PHE A 6 -28.57 1.87 8.46
N GLN A 7 -28.30 1.61 9.74
CA GLN A 7 -28.83 2.39 10.86
C GLN A 7 -27.74 3.34 11.38
N GLY A 8 -27.64 4.52 10.78
CA GLY A 8 -26.67 5.56 11.15
C GLY A 8 -26.97 6.89 10.47
N THR A 9 -26.15 7.91 10.72
CA THR A 9 -26.27 9.22 10.07
C THR A 9 -25.77 9.17 8.63
N GLN A 10 -26.14 10.18 7.83
CA GLN A 10 -25.62 10.34 6.47
C GLN A 10 -24.08 10.45 6.47
N GLU A 11 -23.51 11.14 7.45
CA GLU A 11 -22.07 11.32 7.62
C GLU A 11 -21.37 9.97 7.91
N GLU A 12 -21.97 9.14 8.77
CA GLU A 12 -21.46 7.80 9.07
C GLU A 12 -21.53 6.89 7.83
N TRP A 13 -22.60 7.00 7.05
CA TRP A 13 -22.74 6.28 5.78
C TRP A 13 -21.67 6.69 4.77
N GLU A 14 -21.45 7.98 4.56
CA GLU A 14 -20.43 8.50 3.64
C GLU A 14 -19.02 8.06 4.06
N ALA A 15 -18.72 8.10 5.37
CA ALA A 15 -17.46 7.60 5.91
C ALA A 15 -17.28 6.10 5.66
N LEU A 16 -18.34 5.30 5.82
CA LEU A 16 -18.32 3.86 5.55
C LEU A 16 -18.09 3.57 4.06
N VAL A 17 -18.78 4.29 3.18
CA VAL A 17 -18.62 4.17 1.71
C VAL A 17 -17.18 4.52 1.31
N LEU A 18 -16.64 5.63 1.81
CA LEU A 18 -15.26 6.05 1.53
C LEU A 18 -14.25 5.00 2.04
N LYS A 19 -14.42 4.51 3.27
CA LYS A 19 -13.57 3.47 3.85
C LYS A 19 -13.58 2.19 3.00
N ASN A 20 -14.75 1.77 2.53
CA ASN A 20 -14.88 0.60 1.66
C ASN A 20 -14.25 0.82 0.28
N LYS A 21 -14.35 2.04 -0.28
CA LYS A 21 -13.67 2.41 -1.53
C LYS A 21 -12.14 2.30 -1.36
N ILE A 22 -11.58 2.93 -0.32
CA ILE A 22 -10.14 2.88 -0.02
C ILE A 22 -9.66 1.43 0.15
N LYS A 23 -10.40 0.62 0.91
CA LYS A 23 -10.06 -0.80 1.10
C LYS A 23 -10.05 -1.57 -0.22
N THR A 24 -11.04 -1.36 -1.08
CA THR A 24 -11.11 -2.02 -2.40
C THR A 24 -9.93 -1.62 -3.29
N ILE A 25 -9.55 -0.34 -3.30
CA ILE A 25 -8.37 0.14 -4.04
C ILE A 25 -7.10 -0.51 -3.48
N ALA A 26 -6.96 -0.54 -2.15
CA ALA A 26 -5.82 -1.16 -1.48
C ALA A 26 -5.68 -2.66 -1.84
N MET A 27 -6.80 -3.39 -1.89
CA MET A 27 -6.83 -4.78 -2.35
C MET A 27 -6.26 -4.93 -3.77
N ALA A 28 -6.73 -4.10 -4.71
CA ALA A 28 -6.24 -4.11 -6.09
C ALA A 28 -4.74 -3.80 -6.17
N CYS A 29 -4.27 -2.78 -5.44
CA CYS A 29 -2.86 -2.42 -5.37
C CYS A 29 -1.99 -3.56 -4.80
N HIS A 30 -2.45 -4.22 -3.74
CA HIS A 30 -1.73 -5.34 -3.12
C HIS A 30 -1.62 -6.53 -4.06
N GLU A 31 -2.73 -6.96 -4.66
CA GLU A 31 -2.73 -8.10 -5.59
C GLU A 31 -1.89 -7.84 -6.83
N ALA A 32 -1.95 -6.63 -7.39
CA ALA A 32 -1.12 -6.26 -8.53
C ALA A 32 0.38 -6.25 -8.17
N ASN A 33 0.75 -5.67 -7.01
CA ASN A 33 2.12 -5.72 -6.53
C ASN A 33 2.60 -7.13 -6.20
N ARG A 34 1.71 -7.99 -5.69
CA ARG A 34 1.99 -9.42 -5.43
C ARG A 34 2.34 -10.14 -6.73
N VAL A 35 1.52 -9.98 -7.76
CA VAL A 35 1.76 -10.56 -9.10
C VAL A 35 3.04 -9.97 -9.72
N TRP A 36 3.29 -8.67 -9.55
CA TRP A 36 4.54 -8.05 -9.97
C TRP A 36 5.77 -8.62 -9.25
N CYS A 37 5.69 -8.86 -7.93
CA CYS A 37 6.75 -9.56 -7.20
C CYS A 37 6.99 -10.96 -7.77
N MET A 38 5.92 -11.72 -8.03
CA MET A 38 6.03 -13.06 -8.62
C MET A 38 6.70 -13.06 -9.99
N SER A 39 6.39 -12.08 -10.85
CA SER A 39 7.05 -11.96 -12.16
C SER A 39 8.55 -11.63 -12.06
N ASN A 40 9.00 -11.15 -10.90
CA ASN A 40 10.40 -10.90 -10.58
C ASN A 40 11.02 -12.01 -9.69
N GLY A 41 10.34 -13.16 -9.55
CA GLY A 41 10.83 -14.32 -8.80
C GLY A 41 10.60 -14.26 -7.28
N ASP A 42 9.87 -13.26 -6.78
CA ASP A 42 9.49 -13.15 -5.37
C ASP A 42 8.06 -13.68 -5.15
N TYR A 43 7.97 -14.89 -4.61
CA TYR A 43 6.70 -15.56 -4.26
C TYR A 43 6.36 -15.44 -2.76
N SER A 44 7.06 -14.59 -2.00
CA SER A 44 6.88 -14.47 -0.55
C SER A 44 5.58 -13.73 -0.15
N GLN A 45 4.96 -13.03 -1.08
CA GLN A 45 3.80 -12.20 -0.84
C GLN A 45 2.51 -13.04 -0.85
N LYS A 46 1.78 -13.05 0.27
CA LYS A 46 0.47 -13.71 0.42
C LYS A 46 -0.65 -12.94 -0.27
N HIS A 47 -1.76 -13.62 -0.56
CA HIS A 47 -3.00 -12.96 -0.99
C HIS A 47 -3.51 -11.97 0.06
N TRP A 48 -4.31 -10.99 -0.36
CA TRP A 48 -4.80 -9.93 0.52
C TRP A 48 -5.44 -10.47 1.81
N GLU A 49 -6.30 -11.48 1.71
CA GLU A 49 -7.04 -12.07 2.84
C GLU A 49 -6.14 -12.78 3.85
N GLU A 50 -4.95 -13.22 3.42
CA GLU A 50 -3.96 -13.93 4.23
C GLU A 50 -2.78 -13.03 4.64
N ALA A 51 -2.75 -11.80 4.12
CA ALA A 51 -1.72 -10.82 4.45
C ALA A 51 -1.89 -10.37 5.91
N GLU A 52 -0.76 -10.12 6.57
CA GLU A 52 -0.80 -9.59 7.94
C GLU A 52 -1.54 -8.24 7.98
N GLN A 53 -2.27 -7.99 9.07
CA GLN A 53 -2.99 -6.72 9.24
C GLN A 53 -2.07 -5.50 9.05
N SER A 54 -0.83 -5.58 9.54
CA SER A 54 0.16 -4.52 9.38
C SER A 54 0.53 -4.23 7.92
N GLN A 55 0.47 -5.25 7.05
CA GLN A 55 0.69 -5.12 5.62
C GLN A 55 -0.53 -4.48 4.95
N GLN A 56 -1.74 -4.95 5.28
CA GLN A 56 -2.98 -4.35 4.79
C GLN A 56 -3.06 -2.86 5.16
N ASP A 57 -2.78 -2.52 6.42
CA ASP A 57 -2.76 -1.15 6.93
C ASP A 57 -1.72 -0.29 6.20
N SER A 58 -0.55 -0.86 5.89
CA SER A 58 0.49 -0.15 5.14
C SER A 58 0.05 0.18 3.72
N VAL A 59 -0.69 -0.71 3.06
CA VAL A 59 -1.22 -0.48 1.70
C VAL A 59 -2.36 0.54 1.75
N ILE A 60 -3.27 0.44 2.72
CA ILE A 60 -4.35 1.41 2.95
C ILE A 60 -3.77 2.83 3.13
N LYS A 61 -2.74 2.99 3.97
CA LYS A 61 -2.05 4.27 4.16
C LYS A 61 -1.44 4.80 2.87
N GLY A 62 -0.92 3.92 2.00
CA GLY A 62 -0.41 4.30 0.69
C GLY A 62 -1.52 4.83 -0.23
N VAL A 63 -2.70 4.21 -0.21
CA VAL A 63 -3.88 4.69 -0.97
C VAL A 63 -4.32 6.05 -0.43
N GLU A 64 -4.49 6.18 0.89
CA GLU A 64 -4.85 7.45 1.53
C GLU A 64 -3.86 8.56 1.19
N TYR A 65 -2.56 8.27 1.23
CA TYR A 65 -1.52 9.21 0.84
C TYR A 65 -1.69 9.67 -0.61
N ARG A 66 -1.87 8.74 -1.55
CA ARG A 66 -2.03 9.08 -2.98
C ARG A 66 -3.32 9.85 -3.25
N LEU A 67 -4.43 9.48 -2.60
CA LEU A 67 -5.70 10.21 -2.71
C LEU A 67 -5.57 11.65 -2.19
N SER A 68 -4.85 11.84 -1.09
CA SER A 68 -4.59 13.17 -0.51
C SER A 68 -3.56 13.98 -1.31
N ASN A 69 -2.70 13.31 -2.09
CA ASN A 69 -1.61 13.91 -2.84
C ASN A 69 -1.62 13.43 -4.32
N PRO A 70 -2.67 13.72 -5.09
CA PRO A 70 -2.91 13.10 -6.40
C PRO A 70 -1.84 13.44 -7.46
N ASN A 71 -1.08 14.51 -7.24
CA ASN A 71 -0.02 14.96 -8.16
C ASN A 71 1.39 14.69 -7.63
N SER A 72 1.54 13.97 -6.50
CA SER A 72 2.87 13.65 -5.96
C SER A 72 3.65 12.76 -6.92
N SER A 73 4.98 12.83 -6.86
CA SER A 73 5.83 11.87 -7.57
C SER A 73 5.69 10.45 -6.96
N TYR A 74 6.11 9.44 -7.71
CA TYR A 74 6.22 8.06 -7.20
C TYR A 74 7.22 7.96 -6.06
N SER A 75 8.32 8.73 -6.14
CA SER A 75 9.31 8.81 -5.06
C SER A 75 8.72 9.39 -3.77
N ALA A 76 7.74 10.29 -3.84
CA ALA A 76 7.08 10.83 -2.67
C ALA A 76 6.24 9.77 -1.94
N LEU A 77 5.54 8.89 -2.68
CA LEU A 77 4.82 7.75 -2.09
C LEU A 77 5.79 6.79 -1.37
N HIS A 78 6.89 6.42 -2.03
CA HIS A 78 7.95 5.59 -1.43
C HIS A 78 8.52 6.25 -0.17
N ASN A 79 8.83 7.54 -0.23
CA ASN A 79 9.39 8.29 0.89
C ASN A 79 8.40 8.32 2.07
N ALA A 80 7.11 8.51 1.82
CA ALA A 80 6.10 8.46 2.87
C ALA A 80 6.03 7.08 3.55
N TRP A 81 6.04 6.00 2.75
CA TRP A 81 6.12 4.63 3.27
C TRP A 81 7.40 4.40 4.09
N MET A 82 8.54 4.83 3.58
CA MET A 82 9.85 4.66 4.22
C MET A 82 9.90 5.43 5.55
N GLN A 83 9.44 6.68 5.58
CA GLN A 83 9.38 7.48 6.81
C GLN A 83 8.44 6.87 7.85
N TYR A 84 7.28 6.36 7.42
CA TYR A 84 6.39 5.63 8.31
C TYR A 84 7.09 4.42 8.94
N LYS A 85 7.82 3.64 8.14
CA LYS A 85 8.59 2.49 8.63
C LYS A 85 9.69 2.91 9.61
N ILE A 86 10.48 3.92 9.29
CA ILE A 86 11.54 4.46 10.17
C ILE A 86 10.97 4.93 11.50
N ASN A 87 9.86 5.69 11.49
CA ASN A 87 9.19 6.16 12.71
C ASN A 87 8.66 5.02 13.59
N ASN A 88 8.45 3.83 13.01
CA ASN A 88 8.06 2.62 13.72
C ASN A 88 9.25 1.71 14.09
N GLY A 89 10.46 2.25 14.01
CA GLY A 89 11.71 1.58 14.39
C GLY A 89 12.25 0.63 13.34
N TRP A 90 11.83 0.74 12.08
CA TRP A 90 12.44 -0.04 11.01
C TRP A 90 13.73 0.60 10.51
N ILE A 91 14.69 -0.24 10.17
CA ILE A 91 16.00 0.16 9.66
C ILE A 91 16.32 -0.54 8.35
N TYR A 92 17.31 -0.02 7.62
CA TYR A 92 17.85 -0.73 6.47
C TYR A 92 18.40 -2.10 6.88
N GLY A 93 18.13 -3.11 6.06
CA GLY A 93 18.85 -4.37 6.10
C GLY A 93 18.65 -5.16 4.80
N VAL A 94 19.60 -6.02 4.46
CA VAL A 94 19.65 -6.72 3.16
C VAL A 94 18.44 -7.64 2.91
N ILE A 95 17.80 -8.11 3.99
CA ILE A 95 16.63 -8.99 3.95
C ILE A 95 15.55 -8.37 4.84
N LYS A 96 14.28 -8.56 4.45
CA LYS A 96 13.15 -8.19 5.29
C LYS A 96 13.07 -9.12 6.49
N ASP A 97 13.13 -8.58 7.69
CA ASP A 97 12.97 -9.30 8.95
C ASP A 97 12.01 -8.51 9.83
N VAL A 98 10.88 -9.11 10.18
CA VAL A 98 9.81 -8.43 10.95
C VAL A 98 10.21 -8.27 12.41
N GLU A 99 10.91 -9.25 12.98
CA GLU A 99 11.35 -9.22 14.38
C GLU A 99 12.45 -8.19 14.59
N LYS A 100 13.44 -8.17 13.69
CA LYS A 100 14.54 -7.18 13.71
C LYS A 100 14.17 -5.84 13.08
N LYS A 101 12.96 -5.73 12.52
CA LYS A 101 12.45 -4.58 11.77
C LYS A 101 13.42 -4.09 10.69
N THR A 102 13.98 -5.00 9.90
CA THR A 102 14.85 -4.64 8.77
C THR A 102 14.08 -4.71 7.45
N HIS A 103 14.38 -3.83 6.50
CA HIS A 103 13.82 -3.91 5.15
C HIS A 103 14.79 -3.39 4.08
N PRO A 104 14.96 -4.09 2.93
CA PRO A 104 15.93 -3.69 1.90
C PRO A 104 15.57 -2.39 1.19
N CYS A 105 14.27 -2.06 1.14
CA CYS A 105 13.79 -0.82 0.55
C CYS A 105 13.83 0.40 1.49
N ILE A 106 14.36 0.30 2.71
CA ILE A 106 14.65 1.51 3.53
C ILE A 106 15.94 2.14 2.99
N ALA A 107 15.80 2.75 1.82
CA ALA A 107 16.84 3.40 1.05
C ALA A 107 16.21 4.50 0.17
N PRO A 108 16.98 5.52 -0.26
CA PRO A 108 16.50 6.54 -1.19
C PRO A 108 15.90 5.91 -2.45
N PHE A 109 14.80 6.48 -2.96
CA PHE A 109 14.08 5.95 -4.11
C PHE A 109 15.02 5.72 -5.30
N GLU A 110 15.94 6.64 -5.55
CA GLU A 110 16.90 6.62 -6.65
C GLU A 110 17.87 5.42 -6.58
N GLN A 111 18.15 4.91 -5.37
CA GLN A 111 19.04 3.78 -5.13
C GLN A 111 18.33 2.43 -5.18
N LEU A 112 16.99 2.43 -5.25
CA LEU A 112 16.23 1.18 -5.36
C LEU A 112 16.49 0.49 -6.71
N PRO A 113 16.51 -0.85 -6.72
CA PRO A 113 16.40 -1.62 -7.94
C PRO A 113 15.16 -1.23 -8.75
N ILE A 114 15.25 -1.29 -10.08
CA ILE A 114 14.17 -0.90 -10.99
C ILE A 114 12.86 -1.63 -10.66
N HIS A 115 12.93 -2.94 -10.35
CA HIS A 115 11.75 -3.72 -10.03
C HIS A 115 11.04 -3.26 -8.74
N GLN A 116 11.76 -2.70 -7.77
CA GLN A 116 11.14 -2.11 -6.57
C GLN A 116 10.49 -0.77 -6.90
N LYS A 117 11.17 0.11 -7.65
CA LYS A 117 10.60 1.40 -8.11
C LYS A 117 9.30 1.22 -8.89
N LYS A 118 9.22 0.17 -9.71
CA LYS A 118 8.03 -0.13 -10.52
C LYS A 118 6.80 -0.47 -9.68
N LYS A 119 6.96 -0.95 -8.43
CA LYS A 119 5.84 -1.18 -7.51
C LYS A 119 5.13 0.13 -7.18
N ASP A 120 5.86 1.21 -6.89
CA ASP A 120 5.25 2.51 -6.59
C ASP A 120 4.54 3.10 -7.82
N VAL A 121 5.11 2.91 -9.02
CA VAL A 121 4.48 3.33 -10.28
C VAL A 121 3.16 2.59 -10.52
N LEU A 122 3.19 1.25 -10.43
CA LEU A 122 2.00 0.41 -10.60
C LEU A 122 0.94 0.74 -9.55
N PHE A 123 1.36 0.91 -8.29
CA PHE A 123 0.49 1.30 -7.19
C PHE A 123 -0.23 2.62 -7.49
N CYS A 124 0.52 3.67 -7.84
CA CYS A 124 -0.07 4.98 -8.16
C CYS A 124 -1.05 4.89 -9.33
N ALA A 125 -0.68 4.16 -10.40
CA ALA A 125 -1.54 4.00 -11.57
C ALA A 125 -2.88 3.34 -11.23
N ILE A 126 -2.88 2.33 -10.36
CA ILE A 126 -4.10 1.65 -9.90
C ILE A 126 -4.96 2.59 -9.06
N VAL A 127 -4.36 3.31 -8.10
CA VAL A 127 -5.11 4.29 -7.30
C VAL A 127 -5.72 5.35 -8.20
N ASP A 128 -4.96 5.89 -9.15
CA ASP A 128 -5.45 6.93 -10.06
C ASP A 128 -6.56 6.45 -10.98
N ALA A 129 -6.56 5.17 -11.36
CA ALA A 129 -7.62 4.58 -12.17
C ALA A 129 -8.92 4.30 -11.40
N LEU A 130 -8.84 4.13 -10.06
CA LEU A 130 -9.96 3.69 -9.22
C LEU A 130 -10.47 4.74 -8.22
N LYS A 131 -9.83 5.92 -8.16
CA LYS A 131 -10.13 6.98 -7.18
C LYS A 131 -11.47 7.68 -7.36
#